data_AF-X1QDM4-F1
#
_entry.id   AF-X1QDM4-F1
#
_cell.length_a   1.000
_cell.length_b   1.000
_cell.length_c   1.000
_cell.angle_alpha   90.00
_cell.angle_beta   90.00
_cell.angle_gamma   90.00
#
_symmetry.space_group_name_H-M   'P 1'
#
loop_
_entity.id
_entity.type
_entity.pdbx_description
1 polymer ?
#
loop_
_entity_poly.entity_id
_entity_poly.type
_entity_poly.pdbx_seq_one_letter_code
_entity_poly.pdbx_strand_id
1 'polypeptide(L)'
;MKGWTHLLAAGVVTHKPCRLLGIIVTPAGNTSAVTIYDGENTTAPIICKVIVKDTLTFPLTFPGGVQTDRGLFLGSFDDMYGVLVLWEVD
;
A
#
# COMPACT_ATOMS: atom_id res chain seq x y z
N MET A 1 -17.55 -1.53 -1.46
CA MET A 1 -17.34 -2.54 -0.38
C MET A 1 -16.03 -2.23 0.32
N LYS A 2 -15.99 -2.11 1.65
CA LYS A 2 -14.73 -1.89 2.39
C LYS A 2 -13.97 -3.22 2.57
N GLY A 3 -12.67 -3.21 2.27
CA GLY A 3 -11.79 -4.36 2.31
C GLY A 3 -10.49 -4.06 3.05
N TRP A 4 -9.87 -5.12 3.54
CA TRP A 4 -8.53 -5.08 4.12
C TRP A 4 -7.70 -6.19 3.48
N THR A 5 -6.49 -5.85 3.03
CA THR A 5 -5.59 -6.81 2.38
C THR A 5 -4.23 -6.73 3.06
N HIS A 6 -3.75 -7.85 3.58
CA HIS A 6 -2.42 -7.97 4.17
C HIS A 6 -1.45 -8.59 3.15
N LEU A 7 -0.38 -7.88 2.84
CA LEU A 7 0.66 -8.33 1.91
C LEU A 7 1.99 -8.45 2.66
N LEU A 8 2.68 -9.58 2.46
CA LEU A 8 4.02 -9.85 3.01
C LEU A 8 5.14 -9.62 1.98
N ALA A 9 4.75 -9.36 0.73
CA ALA A 9 5.63 -9.06 -0.39
C ALA A 9 4.84 -8.26 -1.44
N ALA A 10 5.52 -7.84 -2.51
CA ALA A 10 4.86 -7.14 -3.62
C ALA A 10 3.67 -7.94 -4.16
N GLY A 11 2.55 -7.27 -4.42
CA GLY A 11 1.31 -7.95 -4.77
C GLY A 11 0.16 -7.02 -5.12
N VAL A 12 -0.81 -7.58 -5.83
CA VAL A 12 -2.06 -6.90 -6.18
C VAL A 12 -3.01 -6.93 -4.98
N VAL A 13 -3.53 -5.77 -4.61
CA VAL A 13 -4.57 -5.60 -3.60
C VAL A 13 -5.95 -5.83 -4.22
N THR A 14 -6.17 -5.24 -5.40
CA THR A 14 -7.40 -5.39 -6.19
C THR A 14 -7.13 -5.07 -7.66
N HIS A 15 -7.85 -5.77 -8.55
CA HIS A 15 -7.87 -5.55 -10.00
C HIS A 15 -8.90 -4.49 -10.44
N LYS A 16 -9.68 -3.96 -9.49
CA LYS A 16 -10.76 -3.00 -9.76
C LYS A 16 -10.41 -1.61 -9.25
N PRO A 17 -10.91 -0.53 -9.89
CA PRO A 17 -10.92 0.79 -9.30
C PRO A 17 -11.35 0.74 -7.84
N CYS A 18 -10.62 1.46 -7.01
CA CYS A 18 -10.85 1.48 -5.58
C CYS A 18 -10.39 2.80 -4.98
N ARG A 19 -10.83 3.04 -3.76
CA ARG A 19 -10.36 4.13 -2.94
C ARG A 19 -9.44 3.60 -1.85
N LEU A 20 -8.17 4.01 -1.88
CA LEU A 20 -7.19 3.72 -0.85
C LEU A 20 -7.46 4.62 0.37
N LEU A 21 -7.80 4.02 1.51
CA LEU A 21 -8.19 4.73 2.73
C LEU A 21 -7.02 4.88 3.72
N GLY A 22 -6.11 3.91 3.71
CA GLY A 22 -4.94 3.93 4.56
C GLY A 22 -4.06 2.70 4.38
N ILE A 23 -2.88 2.75 4.95
CA ILE A 23 -1.96 1.62 5.06
C ILE A 23 -1.42 1.54 6.48
N ILE A 24 -1.09 0.34 6.93
CA ILE A 24 -0.35 0.09 8.16
C ILE A 24 0.88 -0.69 7.75
N VAL A 25 2.05 -0.11 8.00
CA VAL A 25 3.33 -0.66 7.61
C VAL A 25 4.02 -1.26 8.83
N THR A 26 4.59 -2.45 8.70
CA THR A 26 5.37 -3.16 9.74
C THR A 26 6.83 -3.33 9.27
N PRO A 27 7.73 -2.36 9.53
CA PRO A 27 9.14 -2.39 9.12
C PRO A 27 9.90 -3.58 9.72
N ALA A 28 10.86 -4.15 8.98
CA ALA A 28 11.77 -5.19 9.47
C ALA A 28 13.15 -4.68 9.87
N GLY A 29 13.52 -3.46 9.47
CA GLY A 29 14.76 -2.81 9.92
C GLY A 29 14.67 -1.29 9.97
N ASN A 30 15.84 -0.65 10.10
CA ASN A 30 15.94 0.76 10.45
C ASN A 30 15.53 1.71 9.32
N THR A 31 15.49 1.24 8.09
CA THR A 31 15.01 2.01 6.95
C THR A 31 14.29 1.06 6.01
N SER A 32 12.97 1.19 6.00
CA SER A 32 12.10 0.34 5.22
C SER A 32 11.26 1.17 4.27
N ALA A 33 10.90 0.60 3.13
CA ALA A 33 10.08 1.30 2.15
C ALA A 33 9.11 0.37 1.44
N VAL A 34 7.97 0.96 1.07
CA VAL A 34 7.00 0.37 0.14
C VAL A 34 6.54 1.43 -0.85
N THR A 35 6.37 1.06 -2.10
CA THR A 35 5.83 1.94 -3.15
C THR A 35 4.46 1.44 -3.58
N ILE A 36 3.51 2.35 -3.69
CA ILE A 36 2.11 2.05 -4.01
C ILE A 36 1.79 2.60 -5.39
N TYR A 37 1.10 1.81 -6.20
CA TYR A 37 0.83 2.08 -7.60
C TYR A 37 -0.67 1.98 -7.90
N ASP A 38 -1.16 2.84 -8.81
CA ASP A 38 -2.50 2.79 -9.39
C ASP A 38 -2.49 1.86 -10.61
N GLY A 39 -2.67 0.57 -10.36
CA GLY A 39 -2.57 -0.51 -11.34
C GLY A 39 -2.25 -1.85 -10.70
N GLU A 40 -1.70 -2.77 -11.49
CA GLU A 40 -1.45 -4.16 -11.07
C GLU A 40 0.05 -4.55 -11.03
N ASN A 41 0.95 -3.60 -11.32
CA ASN A 41 2.39 -3.85 -11.36
C ASN A 41 3.21 -2.56 -11.26
N THR A 42 4.54 -2.68 -11.25
CA THR A 42 5.50 -1.57 -11.07
C THR A 42 5.64 -0.63 -12.27
N THR A 43 5.02 -0.92 -13.41
CA THR A 43 5.01 -0.01 -14.58
C THR A 43 3.87 1.00 -14.52
N ALA A 44 2.92 0.79 -13.61
CA ALA A 44 1.81 1.70 -13.38
C ALA A 44 2.28 3.01 -12.70
N PRO A 45 1.47 4.07 -12.73
CA PRO A 45 1.75 5.31 -12.02
C PRO A 45 1.82 5.12 -10.50
N ILE A 46 2.82 5.78 -9.91
CA ILE A 46 3.02 5.78 -8.46
C ILE A 46 1.97 6.69 -7.82
N ILE A 47 1.29 6.16 -6.81
CA ILE A 47 0.43 6.94 -5.91
C ILE A 47 1.31 7.61 -4.86
N CYS A 48 2.09 6.82 -4.13
CA CYS A 48 3.04 7.31 -3.15
C CYS A 48 4.14 6.29 -2.86
N LYS A 49 5.23 6.78 -2.25
CA LYS A 49 6.25 5.95 -1.62
C LYS A 49 6.25 6.23 -0.12
N VAL A 50 6.11 5.20 0.68
CA VAL A 50 6.18 5.30 2.14
C VAL A 50 7.55 4.82 2.58
N ILE A 51 8.23 5.68 3.33
CA ILE A 51 9.57 5.41 3.88
C ILE A 51 9.44 5.54 5.39
N VAL A 52 9.79 4.48 6.09
CA VAL A 52 9.80 4.45 7.55
C VAL A 52 11.25 4.36 8.00
N LYS A 53 11.60 5.19 8.97
CA LYS A 53 12.85 5.10 9.70
C LYS A 53 12.48 4.65 11.10
N ASP A 54 13.12 3.57 11.58
CA ASP A 54 12.80 2.81 12.81
C ASP A 54 11.91 1.56 12.58
N THR A 55 12.01 0.60 13.50
CA THR A 55 11.29 -0.69 13.49
C THR A 55 9.96 -0.59 14.23
N LEU A 56 9.16 0.42 13.90
CA LEU A 56 7.85 0.66 14.52
C LEU A 56 6.73 0.50 13.51
N THR A 57 5.72 -0.29 13.88
CA THR A 57 4.47 -0.39 13.11
C THR A 57 3.74 0.94 13.15
N PHE A 58 3.41 1.49 11.98
CA PHE A 58 2.80 2.81 11.89
C PHE A 58 1.63 2.86 10.90
N PRO A 59 0.48 3.47 11.27
CA PRO A 59 -0.62 3.71 10.36
C PRO A 59 -0.46 5.04 9.60
N LEU A 60 -0.63 5.01 8.28
CA LEU A 60 -0.82 6.18 7.42
C LEU A 60 -2.26 6.19 6.91
N THR A 61 -3.00 7.25 7.18
CA THR A 61 -4.38 7.42 6.71
C THR A 61 -4.46 8.48 5.63
N PHE A 62 -5.38 8.30 4.68
CA PHE A 62 -5.66 9.25 3.62
C PHE A 62 -7.04 9.86 3.84
N PRO A 63 -7.15 11.08 4.41
CA PRO A 63 -8.44 11.74 4.59
C PRO A 63 -9.16 11.90 3.25
N GLY A 64 -10.39 11.39 3.16
CA GLY A 64 -11.16 11.36 1.89
C GLY A 64 -10.74 10.24 0.92
N GLY A 65 -9.66 9.52 1.22
CA GLY A 65 -9.11 8.45 0.40
C GLY A 65 -8.40 8.93 -0.87
N VAL A 66 -7.62 8.05 -1.48
CA VAL A 66 -7.00 8.26 -2.79
C VAL A 66 -7.68 7.36 -3.81
N GLN A 67 -8.28 7.98 -4.82
CA GLN A 67 -8.95 7.26 -5.89
C GLN A 67 -7.93 6.59 -6.82
N THR A 68 -8.21 5.35 -7.21
CA THR A 68 -7.46 4.58 -8.21
C THR A 68 -8.39 4.20 -9.35
N ASP A 69 -7.85 4.15 -10.57
CA ASP A 69 -8.61 3.91 -11.79
C ASP A 69 -8.31 2.53 -12.40
N ARG A 70 -7.20 1.90 -12.01
CA ARG A 70 -6.68 0.69 -12.68
C ARG A 70 -6.44 -0.48 -11.74
N GLY A 71 -6.90 -0.37 -10.50
CA GLY A 71 -6.56 -1.30 -9.43
C GLY A 71 -5.54 -0.71 -8.47
N LEU A 72 -5.04 -1.56 -7.58
CA LEU A 72 -4.11 -1.15 -6.55
C LEU A 72 -3.04 -2.22 -6.36
N PHE A 73 -1.79 -1.81 -6.46
CA PHE A 73 -0.62 -2.68 -6.34
C PHE A 73 0.38 -2.10 -5.35
N LEU A 74 0.88 -2.95 -4.46
CA LEU A 74 2.04 -2.61 -3.63
C LEU A 74 3.27 -3.24 -4.28
N GLY A 75 4.21 -2.40 -4.70
CA GLY A 75 5.49 -2.84 -5.25
C GLY A 75 6.51 -3.12 -4.16
N SER A 76 7.80 -3.00 -4.49
CA SER A 76 8.93 -3.44 -3.67
C SER A 76 8.77 -3.21 -2.16
N PHE A 77 9.03 -4.26 -1.39
CA PHE A 77 9.09 -4.27 0.06
C PHE A 77 10.57 -4.24 0.42
N ASP A 78 11.11 -3.05 0.64
CA ASP A 78 12.49 -2.90 1.10
C ASP A 78 12.48 -3.05 2.62
N ASP A 79 12.98 -4.19 3.12
CA ASP A 79 13.13 -4.49 4.55
C ASP A 79 11.81 -4.35 5.34
N MET A 80 10.71 -4.93 4.85
CA MET A 80 9.39 -4.89 5.48
C MET A 80 8.91 -6.30 5.85
N TYR A 81 8.30 -6.47 7.03
CA TYR A 81 7.58 -7.71 7.37
C TYR A 81 6.24 -7.81 6.65
N GLY A 82 5.57 -6.68 6.44
CA GLY A 82 4.27 -6.66 5.78
C GLY A 82 3.61 -5.29 5.78
N VAL A 83 2.58 -5.17 4.95
CA VAL A 83 1.73 -3.98 4.84
C VAL A 83 0.28 -4.41 4.82
N LEU A 84 -0.52 -3.84 5.72
CA LEU A 84 -1.96 -3.97 5.73
C LEU A 84 -2.57 -2.76 5.02
N VAL A 85 -3.36 -2.99 3.98
CA VAL A 85 -3.97 -1.97 3.15
C VAL A 85 -5.45 -1.90 3.45
N LEU A 86 -5.95 -0.69 3.72
CA LEU A 86 -7.36 -0.38 3.93
C LEU A 86 -7.89 0.29 2.66
N TRP A 87 -8.92 -0.29 2.06
CA TRP A 87 -9.42 0.17 0.77
C TRP A 87 -10.93 -0.08 0.63
N GLU A 88 -11.57 0.56 -0.33
CA GLU A 88 -12.95 0.24 -0.70
C GLU A 88 -13.13 0.18 -2.21
N VAL A 89 -13.86 -0.82 -2.69
CA VAL A 89 -14.35 -0.86 -4.07
C VAL A 89 -15.36 0.26 -4.23
N ASP A 90 -15.19 1.07 -5.27
CA ASP A 90 -16.20 2.02 -5.74
C ASP A 90 -17.53 1.34 -6.13
#